data_AF-A0A935PEJ1-F1
#
_entry.id   AF-A0A935PEJ1-F1
#
_cell.length_a   1.000
_cell.length_b   1.000
_cell.length_c   1.000
_cell.angle_alpha   90.00
_cell.angle_beta   90.00
_cell.angle_gamma   90.00
#
_symmetry.space_group_name_H-M   'P 1'
#
loop_
_entity.id
_entity.type
_entity.pdbx_description
1 polymer ?
#
loop_
_entity_poly.entity_id
_entity_poly.type
_entity_poly.pdbx_seq_one_letter_code
_entity_poly.pdbx_strand_id
1 'polypeptide(L)'
;MEALVKEIPPLVSSCFCSSAAFLGRSAEAVVFYAACPFFSKAEVYERAETEGIYYEGYLRNTVYVGRSWYGREVNRIGLTTNEDIRKGYKYMEFLVTKQHGLDDKVSTLPHPIVYRCIEDLQDPRHTWITHTQCSPVEEIKSENVVKTEYYKLHLIGMSFVKIQDRRTGRLMAEYRAISKYPYAGAPFYPFFTWLNWHGDMFQANQSNSCPEKSQFLTFQYEVLRVKK
;
A
#
# COMPACT_ATOMS: atom_id res chain seq x y z
N MET A 1 10.88 31.00 -14.42
CA MET A 1 11.59 29.96 -13.66
C MET A 1 11.04 28.63 -14.14
N GLU A 2 11.73 28.07 -15.13
CA GLU A 2 11.40 26.84 -15.83
C GLU A 2 11.61 25.64 -14.90
N ALA A 3 10.60 24.78 -14.81
CA ALA A 3 10.70 23.49 -14.14
C ALA A 3 11.21 22.45 -15.13
N LEU A 4 12.38 21.90 -14.83
CA LEU A 4 13.04 20.83 -15.55
C LEU A 4 12.18 19.55 -15.43
N VAL A 5 11.45 19.22 -16.50
CA VAL A 5 10.81 17.91 -16.66
C VAL A 5 11.93 16.90 -16.92
N LYS A 6 12.10 15.95 -16.00
CA LYS A 6 13.08 14.87 -16.16
C LYS A 6 12.50 13.84 -17.13
N GLU A 7 13.01 13.88 -18.36
CA GLU A 7 12.71 12.93 -19.43
C GLU A 7 13.03 11.49 -19.00
N ILE A 8 12.08 10.59 -19.27
CA ILE A 8 12.26 9.13 -19.22
C ILE A 8 12.94 8.73 -20.54
N PRO A 9 13.99 7.89 -20.55
CA PRO A 9 14.62 7.45 -21.79
C PRO A 9 13.65 6.60 -22.64
N PRO A 10 13.71 6.71 -23.98
CA PRO A 10 12.76 6.06 -24.88
C PRO A 10 13.10 4.58 -25.06
N LEU A 11 12.13 3.70 -24.78
CA LEU A 11 12.08 2.39 -25.43
C LEU A 11 11.34 2.58 -26.75
N VAL A 12 12.15 2.72 -27.81
CA VAL A 12 11.84 2.57 -29.25
C VAL A 12 10.71 1.52 -29.43
N SER A 13 9.47 1.91 -29.78
CA SER A 13 8.94 2.25 -31.10
C SER A 13 9.24 1.24 -32.21
N SER A 14 8.37 0.23 -32.38
CA SER A 14 7.74 -0.04 -33.69
C SER A 14 6.76 -1.22 -33.62
N CYS A 15 5.46 -0.90 -33.61
CA CYS A 15 4.45 -1.53 -34.47
C CYS A 15 3.18 -0.67 -34.41
N PHE A 16 3.09 0.26 -35.36
CA PHE A 16 1.88 0.94 -35.78
C PHE A 16 0.91 -0.11 -36.36
N CYS A 17 -0.38 -0.12 -35.98
CA CYS A 17 -1.39 0.70 -36.64
C CYS A 17 -2.82 0.26 -36.25
N SER A 18 -3.64 1.27 -35.97
CA SER A 18 -5.07 1.37 -36.26
C SER A 18 -6.12 0.56 -35.47
N SER A 19 -7.10 1.32 -34.98
CA SER A 19 -8.47 0.89 -34.66
C SER A 19 -8.65 -0.02 -33.45
N ALA A 20 -8.46 0.50 -32.24
CA ALA A 20 -8.77 -0.25 -31.02
C ALA A 20 -9.54 0.56 -29.98
N ALA A 21 -10.53 1.35 -30.39
CA ALA A 21 -11.57 1.85 -29.49
C ALA A 21 -12.59 0.75 -29.07
N PHE A 22 -12.32 -0.52 -29.38
CA PHE A 22 -13.24 -1.66 -29.24
C PHE A 22 -12.68 -2.83 -28.37
N LEU A 23 -11.51 -2.68 -27.74
CA LEU A 23 -10.76 -3.79 -27.09
C LEU A 23 -10.48 -3.61 -25.58
N GLY A 24 -11.23 -2.76 -24.88
CA GLY A 24 -10.90 -2.40 -23.49
C GLY A 24 -10.93 -3.55 -22.47
N ARG A 25 -11.74 -4.59 -22.65
CA ARG A 25 -11.92 -5.67 -21.65
C ARG A 25 -10.98 -6.87 -21.82
N SER A 26 -10.68 -7.25 -23.06
CA SER A 26 -9.79 -8.37 -23.37
C SER A 26 -8.33 -7.98 -23.26
N ALA A 27 -7.97 -6.77 -23.69
CA ALA A 27 -6.60 -6.27 -23.60
C ALA A 27 -6.10 -6.22 -22.15
N GLU A 28 -6.91 -5.76 -21.19
CA GLU A 28 -6.51 -5.68 -19.79
C GLU A 28 -6.32 -7.05 -19.12
N ALA A 29 -7.18 -8.02 -19.45
CA ALA A 29 -7.01 -9.39 -18.98
C ALA A 29 -5.74 -10.01 -19.56
N VAL A 30 -5.50 -9.85 -20.86
CA VAL A 30 -4.30 -10.34 -21.55
C VAL A 30 -3.04 -9.68 -20.98
N VAL A 31 -3.05 -8.37 -20.77
CA VAL A 31 -1.93 -7.62 -20.17
C VAL A 31 -1.67 -8.08 -18.73
N PHE A 32 -2.72 -8.29 -17.92
CA PHE A 32 -2.57 -8.80 -16.56
C PHE A 32 -1.92 -10.19 -16.52
N TYR A 33 -2.46 -11.15 -17.27
CA TYR A 33 -1.93 -12.52 -17.27
C TYR A 33 -0.55 -12.63 -17.93
N ALA A 34 -0.28 -11.84 -18.97
CA ALA A 34 1.05 -11.76 -19.58
C ALA A 34 2.08 -11.10 -18.66
N ALA A 35 1.71 -10.09 -17.89
CA ALA A 35 2.61 -9.41 -16.95
C ALA A 35 2.87 -10.23 -15.68
N CYS A 36 1.90 -11.03 -15.22
CA CYS A 36 1.97 -11.83 -14.01
C CYS A 36 3.32 -12.57 -13.78
N PRO A 37 3.85 -13.38 -14.72
CA PRO A 37 5.12 -14.10 -14.54
C PRO A 37 6.37 -13.22 -14.54
N PHE A 38 6.33 -12.03 -15.15
CA PHE A 38 7.50 -11.14 -15.25
C PHE A 38 7.52 -10.04 -14.18
N PHE A 39 6.35 -9.70 -13.66
CA PHE A 39 6.16 -8.57 -12.76
C PHE A 39 6.08 -9.01 -11.29
N SER A 40 5.30 -10.06 -11.02
CA SER A 40 5.06 -10.49 -9.64
C SER A 40 6.31 -11.15 -9.07
N LYS A 41 6.75 -10.67 -7.92
CA LYS A 41 8.05 -11.02 -7.36
C LYS A 41 8.02 -10.87 -5.84
N ALA A 42 8.50 -11.88 -5.12
CA ALA A 42 8.71 -11.82 -3.69
C ALA A 42 10.12 -12.36 -3.41
N GLU A 43 11.06 -11.46 -3.14
CA GLU A 43 12.45 -11.81 -2.83
C GLU A 43 12.83 -11.29 -1.47
N VAL A 44 13.37 -12.19 -0.65
CA VAL A 44 13.93 -11.88 0.66
C VAL A 44 15.40 -12.22 0.63
N TYR A 45 16.25 -11.20 0.61
CA TYR A 45 17.70 -11.34 0.64
C TYR A 45 18.22 -11.47 2.06
N GLU A 46 17.62 -10.74 3.00
CA GLU A 46 18.03 -10.67 4.39
C GLU A 46 16.81 -10.53 5.31
N ARG A 47 16.91 -11.07 6.52
CA ARG A 47 15.91 -10.95 7.58
C ARG A 47 16.56 -10.29 8.79
N ALA A 48 15.80 -9.48 9.51
CA ALA A 48 16.27 -8.86 10.75
C ALA A 48 15.23 -8.98 11.86
N GLU A 49 15.70 -8.88 13.10
CA GLU A 49 14.85 -8.70 14.27
C GLU A 49 14.78 -7.22 14.62
N THR A 50 13.58 -6.71 14.91
CA THR A 50 13.36 -5.30 15.22
C THR A 50 12.35 -5.13 16.34
N GLU A 51 12.51 -4.05 17.11
CA GLU A 51 11.57 -3.66 18.16
C GLU A 51 10.40 -2.83 17.61
N GLY A 52 10.60 -2.17 16.47
CA GLY A 52 9.60 -1.36 15.80
C GLY A 52 9.82 -1.26 14.30
N ILE A 53 8.82 -0.76 13.58
CA ILE A 53 8.87 -0.67 12.12
C ILE A 53 8.60 0.77 11.69
N TYR A 54 9.44 1.30 10.80
CA TYR A 54 9.25 2.59 10.18
C TYR A 54 8.72 2.44 8.74
N TYR A 55 7.65 3.16 8.42
CA TYR A 55 6.93 3.08 7.15
C TYR A 55 6.98 4.39 6.39
N GLU A 56 7.11 4.26 5.06
CA GLU A 56 6.99 5.36 4.11
C GLU A 56 6.05 4.98 2.96
N GLY A 57 5.28 5.95 2.46
CA GLY A 57 4.53 5.81 1.21
C GLY A 57 3.04 5.51 1.33
N TYR A 58 2.46 4.94 0.28
CA TYR A 58 1.04 5.06 -0.09
C TYR A 58 0.02 4.67 1.01
N LEU A 59 0.26 3.60 1.76
CA LEU A 59 -0.73 3.09 2.71
C LEU A 59 -0.79 3.83 4.04
N ARG A 60 0.32 4.45 4.44
CA ARG A 60 0.56 4.87 5.83
C ARG A 60 1.16 6.29 5.90
N ASN A 61 0.80 7.15 4.94
CA ASN A 61 1.26 8.54 4.85
C ASN A 61 0.24 9.58 5.33
N THR A 62 -0.90 9.15 5.89
CA THR A 62 -1.98 10.04 6.32
C THR A 62 -2.23 9.89 7.81
N VAL A 63 -2.16 11.00 8.55
CA VAL A 63 -2.58 11.08 9.95
C VAL A 63 -4.03 11.53 10.02
N TYR A 64 -4.83 10.82 10.80
CA TYR A 64 -6.22 11.13 11.09
C TYR A 64 -6.30 11.78 12.47
N VAL A 65 -6.75 13.02 12.50
CA VAL A 65 -7.01 13.75 13.74
C VAL A 65 -8.47 13.52 14.10
N GLY A 66 -8.69 12.84 15.21
CA GLY A 66 -10.02 12.49 15.69
C GLY A 66 -10.20 12.79 17.17
N ARG A 67 -11.40 12.54 17.69
CA ARG A 67 -11.65 12.51 19.12
C ARG A 67 -11.64 11.08 19.62
N SER A 68 -10.94 10.84 20.73
CA SER A 68 -11.03 9.61 21.49
C SER A 68 -12.42 9.44 22.09
N TRP A 69 -12.69 8.25 22.59
CA TRP A 69 -13.95 7.95 23.29
C TRP A 69 -14.19 8.86 24.50
N TYR A 70 -13.11 9.38 25.10
CA TYR A 70 -13.14 10.32 26.22
C TYR A 70 -13.10 11.79 25.80
N GLY A 71 -13.32 12.10 24.53
CA GLY A 71 -13.37 13.47 24.01
C GLY A 71 -12.00 14.15 23.82
N ARG A 72 -10.89 13.50 24.18
CA ARG A 72 -9.52 14.01 23.92
C ARG A 72 -9.18 13.90 22.46
N GLU A 73 -8.51 14.91 21.90
CA GLU A 73 -7.97 14.84 20.54
C GLU A 73 -6.87 13.77 20.46
N VAL A 74 -6.95 12.90 19.46
CA VAL A 74 -5.99 11.81 19.23
C VAL A 74 -5.65 11.73 17.76
N ASN A 75 -4.35 11.52 17.51
CA ASN A 75 -3.84 11.25 16.18
C ASN A 75 -3.75 9.75 15.97
N ARG A 76 -4.27 9.28 14.85
CA ARG A 76 -4.27 7.88 14.43
C ARG A 76 -3.76 7.75 13.01
N ILE A 77 -3.03 6.69 12.71
CA ILE A 77 -2.63 6.36 11.35
C ILE A 77 -3.37 5.07 10.97
N GLY A 78 -3.91 5.03 9.74
CA GLY A 78 -5.04 4.19 9.32
C GLY A 78 -4.97 2.67 9.59
N LEU A 79 -6.10 2.01 9.26
CA LEU A 79 -6.62 0.64 9.45
C LEU A 79 -5.73 -0.57 9.84
N THR A 80 -4.40 -0.51 9.81
CA THR A 80 -3.51 -1.67 10.08
C THR A 80 -2.49 -1.45 11.20
N THR A 81 -2.42 -0.25 11.78
CA THR A 81 -1.53 0.06 12.92
C THR A 81 -1.75 -0.86 14.12
N ASN A 82 -2.99 -1.23 14.41
CA ASN A 82 -3.31 -2.14 15.50
C ASN A 82 -2.74 -3.55 15.30
N GLU A 83 -2.54 -4.00 14.05
CA GLU A 83 -2.04 -5.34 13.78
C GLU A 83 -0.56 -5.49 14.11
N ASP A 84 0.26 -4.49 13.81
CA ASP A 84 1.68 -4.53 14.13
C ASP A 84 1.87 -4.60 15.66
N ILE A 85 1.21 -3.73 16.43
CA ILE A 85 1.29 -3.77 17.90
C ILE A 85 0.80 -5.12 18.45
N ARG A 86 -0.33 -5.66 17.92
CA ARG A 86 -0.83 -6.99 18.30
C ARG A 86 0.13 -8.12 17.99
N LYS A 87 1.03 -7.96 17.02
CA LYS A 87 2.08 -8.94 16.72
C LYS A 87 3.29 -8.85 17.65
N GLY A 88 3.37 -7.82 18.49
CA GLY A 88 4.39 -7.67 19.53
C GLY A 88 5.44 -6.59 19.25
N TYR A 89 5.31 -5.79 18.18
CA TYR A 89 6.19 -4.63 18.00
C TYR A 89 5.88 -3.57 19.07
N LYS A 90 6.91 -2.97 19.66
CA LYS A 90 6.77 -1.98 20.74
C LYS A 90 6.28 -0.63 20.22
N TYR A 91 6.66 -0.28 19.00
CA TYR A 91 6.29 1.00 18.38
C TYR A 91 6.27 0.87 16.86
N MET A 92 5.57 1.81 16.23
CA MET A 92 5.57 1.98 14.78
C MET A 92 5.87 3.44 14.46
N GLU A 93 6.58 3.68 13.37
CA GLU A 93 6.91 5.03 12.91
C GLU A 93 6.44 5.22 11.47
N PHE A 94 5.99 6.43 11.14
CA PHE A 94 5.34 6.71 9.88
C PHE A 94 5.78 8.07 9.35
N LEU A 95 6.25 8.11 8.10
CA LEU A 95 6.44 9.36 7.40
C LEU A 95 5.11 9.85 6.83
N VAL A 96 4.53 10.85 7.48
CA VAL A 96 3.23 11.40 7.14
C VAL A 96 3.42 12.63 6.26
N THR A 97 2.70 12.65 5.14
CA THR A 97 2.67 13.78 4.20
C THR A 97 1.28 14.39 4.06
N LYS A 98 0.26 13.75 4.63
CA LYS A 98 -1.14 14.18 4.57
C LYS A 98 -1.77 14.15 5.94
N GLN A 99 -2.72 15.06 6.16
CA GLN A 99 -3.52 15.12 7.36
C GLN A 99 -5.00 15.06 6.98
N HIS A 100 -5.75 14.23 7.68
CA HIS A 100 -7.20 14.22 7.66
C HIS A 100 -7.69 14.92 8.93
N GLY A 101 -8.27 16.10 8.75
CA GLY A 101 -8.80 16.92 9.84
C GLY A 101 -10.12 16.39 10.39
N LEU A 102 -10.62 17.07 11.45
CA LEU A 102 -11.95 16.85 12.02
C LEU A 102 -13.09 17.33 11.10
N ASP A 103 -12.76 18.11 10.07
CA ASP A 103 -13.68 18.64 9.05
C ASP A 103 -13.86 17.68 7.86
N ASP A 104 -13.42 16.42 8.01
CA ASP A 104 -13.38 15.38 6.98
C ASP A 104 -12.61 15.75 5.71
N LYS A 105 -11.76 16.78 5.77
CA LYS A 105 -10.91 17.18 4.66
C LYS A 105 -9.52 16.59 4.79
N VAL A 106 -9.00 16.14 3.65
CA VAL A 106 -7.61 15.72 3.51
C VAL A 106 -6.80 16.90 2.98
N SER A 107 -5.81 17.33 3.76
CA SER A 107 -4.83 18.35 3.40
C SER A 107 -3.43 17.75 3.28
N THR A 108 -2.60 18.33 2.43
CA THR A 108 -1.17 18.01 2.37
C THR A 108 -0.43 18.80 3.44
N LEU A 109 0.45 18.14 4.19
CA LEU A 109 1.29 18.81 5.18
C LEU A 109 2.37 19.65 4.46
N PRO A 110 2.74 20.83 5.02
CA PRO A 110 3.75 21.69 4.40
C PRO A 110 5.13 21.02 4.32
N HIS A 111 5.45 20.16 5.30
CA HIS A 111 6.63 19.33 5.32
C HIS A 111 6.25 17.92 5.80
N PRO A 112 6.93 16.85 5.33
CA PRO A 112 6.75 15.52 5.88
C PRO A 112 7.11 15.48 7.37
N ILE A 113 6.26 14.84 8.17
CA ILE A 113 6.46 14.71 9.63
C ILE A 113 6.48 13.24 10.00
N VAL A 114 7.42 12.83 10.85
CA VAL A 114 7.44 11.47 11.38
C VAL A 114 6.51 11.38 12.59
N TYR A 115 5.59 10.44 12.56
CA TYR A 115 4.74 10.09 13.71
C TYR A 115 5.17 8.76 14.28
N ARG A 116 5.32 8.68 15.61
CA ARG A 116 5.49 7.41 16.33
C ARG A 116 4.19 7.04 17.00
N CYS A 117 3.71 5.84 16.73
CA CYS A 117 2.55 5.25 17.37
C CYS A 117 2.99 4.18 18.36
N ILE A 118 2.38 4.21 19.54
CA ILE A 118 2.55 3.21 20.60
C ILE A 118 1.17 2.71 21.02
N GLU A 119 1.15 1.59 21.75
CA GLU A 119 -0.07 1.15 22.44
C GLU A 119 -0.50 2.22 23.45
N ASP A 120 -1.74 2.67 23.33
CA ASP A 120 -2.39 3.57 24.27
C ASP A 120 -2.93 2.75 25.46
N LEU A 121 -3.26 3.42 26.55
CA LEU A 121 -3.84 2.79 27.74
C LEU A 121 -5.06 1.96 27.34
N GLN A 122 -4.99 0.65 27.60
CA GLN A 122 -6.13 -0.24 27.38
C GLN A 122 -7.30 0.22 28.25
N ASP A 123 -8.45 0.47 27.62
CA ASP A 123 -9.69 0.71 28.36
C ASP A 123 -10.08 -0.59 29.06
N PRO A 124 -10.16 -0.64 30.41
CA PRO A 124 -10.56 -1.83 31.15
C PRO A 124 -11.94 -2.35 30.73
N ARG A 125 -12.79 -1.50 30.14
CA ARG A 125 -14.14 -1.86 29.67
C ARG A 125 -14.15 -2.54 28.30
N HIS A 126 -13.08 -2.36 27.50
CA HIS A 126 -13.00 -2.81 26.12
C HIS A 126 -11.63 -3.39 25.81
N THR A 127 -11.25 -4.45 26.51
CA THR A 127 -9.93 -5.10 26.40
C THR A 127 -9.62 -5.65 25.01
N TRP A 128 -10.62 -5.85 24.15
CA TRP A 128 -10.44 -6.29 22.77
C TRP A 128 -9.99 -5.17 21.81
N ILE A 129 -10.05 -3.91 22.23
CA ILE A 129 -9.66 -2.76 21.42
C ILE A 129 -8.27 -2.30 21.87
N THR A 130 -7.25 -2.66 21.10
CA THR A 130 -5.96 -1.97 21.19
C THR A 130 -6.13 -0.58 20.60
N HIS A 131 -6.08 0.44 21.45
CA HIS A 131 -5.97 1.82 21.01
C HIS A 131 -4.49 2.11 20.74
N THR A 132 -4.19 2.76 19.62
CA THR A 132 -2.87 3.30 19.35
C THR A 132 -2.94 4.81 19.36
N GLN A 133 -2.02 5.45 20.08
CA GLN A 133 -1.85 6.89 20.05
C GLN A 133 -0.57 7.22 19.28
N CYS A 134 -0.68 8.14 18.33
CA CYS A 134 0.44 8.60 17.53
C CYS A 134 0.85 10.02 17.94
N SER A 135 2.15 10.28 18.07
CA SER A 135 2.70 11.60 18.34
C SER A 135 3.82 11.93 17.35
N PRO A 136 3.97 13.21 16.95
CA PRO A 136 5.10 13.61 16.11
C PRO A 136 6.42 13.38 16.87
N VAL A 137 7.46 12.97 16.15
CA VAL A 137 8.81 12.75 16.67
C VAL A 137 9.85 13.31 15.68
N GLU A 138 10.97 13.80 16.21
CA GLU A 138 12.06 14.32 15.38
C GLU A 138 13.02 13.21 14.94
N GLU A 139 13.36 12.29 15.85
CA GLU A 139 14.29 11.19 15.58
C GLU A 139 13.56 9.85 15.40
N ILE A 140 13.84 9.18 14.29
CA ILE A 140 13.34 7.84 13.97
C ILE A 140 14.17 6.80 14.77
N LYS A 141 13.50 5.90 15.50
CA LYS A 141 14.15 4.82 16.27
C LYS A 141 14.32 3.52 15.49
N SER A 142 13.45 3.22 14.53
CA SER A 142 13.48 1.97 13.76
C SER A 142 14.71 1.91 12.86
N GLU A 143 15.43 0.79 12.87
CA GLU A 143 16.62 0.57 12.05
C GLU A 143 16.28 0.29 10.58
N ASN A 144 15.10 -0.28 10.32
CA ASN A 144 14.65 -0.68 9.00
C ASN A 144 13.48 0.20 8.53
N VAL A 145 13.42 0.46 7.22
CA VAL A 145 12.35 1.20 6.55
C VAL A 145 11.58 0.30 5.61
N VAL A 146 10.26 0.38 5.67
CA VAL A 146 9.31 -0.29 4.77
C VAL A 146 8.70 0.77 3.85
N LYS A 147 9.14 0.79 2.60
CA LYS A 147 8.65 1.72 1.57
C LYS A 147 7.55 1.05 0.78
N THR A 148 6.40 1.72 0.67
CA THR A 148 5.23 1.21 -0.04
C THR A 148 4.81 2.14 -1.17
N GLU A 149 4.66 1.60 -2.36
CA GLU A 149 4.16 2.33 -3.52
C GLU A 149 2.98 1.57 -4.12
N TYR A 150 2.00 2.33 -4.60
CA TYR A 150 0.83 1.76 -5.26
C TYR A 150 0.45 2.63 -6.44
N TYR A 151 0.31 1.98 -7.59
CA TYR A 151 -0.09 2.61 -8.83
C TYR A 151 -1.36 1.95 -9.34
N LYS A 152 -2.36 2.75 -9.68
CA LYS A 152 -3.63 2.28 -10.24
C LYS A 152 -3.79 2.78 -11.66
N LEU A 153 -3.96 1.86 -12.60
CA LEU A 153 -4.27 2.12 -14.01
C LEU A 153 -5.54 1.35 -14.36
N HIS A 154 -6.65 2.08 -14.51
CA HIS A 154 -7.99 1.49 -14.74
C HIS A 154 -8.34 0.42 -13.68
N LEU A 155 -8.52 -0.83 -14.10
CA LEU A 155 -8.80 -1.98 -13.23
C LEU A 155 -7.54 -2.65 -12.66
N ILE A 156 -6.35 -2.26 -13.10
CA ILE A 156 -5.10 -2.86 -12.68
C ILE A 156 -4.47 -2.00 -11.57
N GLY A 157 -4.22 -2.63 -10.42
CA GLY A 157 -3.40 -2.11 -9.34
C GLY A 157 -2.04 -2.79 -9.32
N MET A 158 -0.99 -2.02 -9.12
CA MET A 158 0.38 -2.50 -8.94
C MET A 158 0.84 -2.06 -7.57
N SER A 159 1.26 -3.03 -6.76
CA SER A 159 1.67 -2.82 -5.37
C SER A 159 3.13 -3.19 -5.22
N PHE A 160 3.91 -2.29 -4.62
CA PHE A 160 5.34 -2.47 -4.41
C PHE A 160 5.68 -2.26 -2.94
N VAL A 161 6.45 -3.18 -2.37
CA VAL A 161 7.04 -3.04 -1.04
C VAL A 161 8.53 -3.24 -1.16
N LYS A 162 9.32 -2.34 -0.58
CA LYS A 162 10.76 -2.48 -0.44
C LYS A 162 11.12 -2.33 1.02
N ILE A 163 11.90 -3.26 1.53
CA ILE A 163 12.40 -3.24 2.91
C ILE A 163 13.90 -3.02 2.84
N GLN A 164 14.36 -1.99 3.52
CA GLN A 164 15.76 -1.55 3.48
C GLN A 164 16.25 -1.23 4.88
N ASP A 165 17.54 -1.41 5.09
CA ASP A 165 18.23 -0.82 6.24
C ASP A 165 18.27 0.71 6.06
N ARG A 166 17.83 1.45 7.08
CA ARG A 166 17.74 2.91 7.04
C ARG A 166 19.10 3.59 7.05
N ARG A 167 20.09 3.01 7.72
CA ARG A 167 21.45 3.57 7.86
C ARG A 167 22.29 3.29 6.62
N THR A 168 22.28 2.05 6.15
CA THR A 168 23.13 1.61 5.03
C THR A 168 22.44 1.76 3.67
N GLY A 169 21.12 1.86 3.64
CA GLY A 169 20.33 1.85 2.41
C GLY A 169 20.29 0.49 1.72
N ARG A 170 20.81 -0.56 2.35
CA ARG A 170 20.88 -1.91 1.78
C ARG A 170 19.47 -2.49 1.60
N LEU A 171 19.20 -3.04 0.42
CA LEU A 171 17.95 -3.73 0.14
C LEU A 171 17.93 -5.10 0.82
N MET A 172 16.93 -5.32 1.67
CA MET A 172 16.74 -6.57 2.41
C MET A 172 15.67 -7.46 1.78
N ALA A 173 14.60 -6.85 1.28
CA ALA A 173 13.53 -7.57 0.60
C ALA A 173 12.78 -6.67 -0.38
N GLU A 174 12.23 -7.28 -1.42
CA GLU A 174 11.29 -6.63 -2.34
C GLU A 174 10.07 -7.51 -2.61
N TYR A 175 8.91 -6.88 -2.66
CA TYR A 175 7.66 -7.50 -3.04
C TYR A 175 6.97 -6.65 -4.10
N ARG A 176 6.49 -7.32 -5.14
CA ARG A 176 5.76 -6.73 -6.26
C ARG A 176 4.56 -7.61 -6.54
N ALA A 177 3.40 -6.98 -6.54
CA ALA A 177 2.16 -7.63 -6.88
C ALA A 177 1.38 -6.82 -7.90
N ILE A 178 0.73 -7.53 -8.80
CA ILE A 178 -0.25 -6.94 -9.70
C ILE A 178 -1.62 -7.53 -9.35
N SER A 179 -2.63 -6.69 -9.27
CA SER A 179 -4.00 -7.07 -8.95
C SER A 179 -4.95 -6.48 -9.97
N LYS A 180 -5.85 -7.30 -10.51
CA LYS A 180 -6.98 -6.85 -11.33
C LYS A 180 -8.22 -6.78 -10.44
N TYR A 181 -8.80 -5.60 -10.32
CA TYR A 181 -10.03 -5.38 -9.57
C TYR A 181 -11.26 -5.57 -10.46
N PRO A 182 -12.38 -6.03 -9.88
CA PRO A 182 -13.65 -6.07 -10.60
C PRO A 182 -14.15 -4.65 -10.89
N TYR A 183 -14.93 -4.52 -11.95
CA TYR A 183 -15.54 -3.25 -12.34
C TYR A 183 -16.67 -2.91 -11.37
N ALA A 184 -16.39 -2.07 -10.37
CA ALA A 184 -17.41 -1.56 -9.45
C ALA A 184 -18.04 -0.28 -10.04
N GLY A 185 -19.09 -0.46 -10.85
CA GLY A 185 -20.03 0.61 -11.20
C GLY A 185 -19.71 1.47 -12.43
N ALA A 186 -20.17 1.03 -13.60
CA ALA A 186 -20.75 1.85 -14.68
C ALA A 186 -21.58 0.92 -15.59
N PRO A 187 -22.54 1.43 -16.38
CA PRO A 187 -23.61 0.62 -16.96
C PRO A 187 -23.04 -0.40 -17.94
N PHE A 188 -23.67 -1.58 -17.96
CA PHE A 188 -23.59 -2.56 -19.04
C PHE A 188 -23.37 -1.85 -20.39
N TYR A 189 -22.21 -2.05 -21.02
CA TYR A 189 -22.12 -1.85 -22.47
C TYR A 189 -22.73 -3.11 -23.10
N PRO A 190 -23.95 -3.04 -23.64
CA PRO A 190 -24.72 -4.22 -24.01
C PRO A 190 -24.18 -4.93 -25.28
N PHE A 191 -23.18 -4.36 -25.95
CA PHE A 191 -22.74 -4.81 -27.27
C PHE A 191 -21.69 -5.95 -27.25
N PHE A 192 -21.12 -6.31 -26.10
CA PHE A 192 -20.07 -7.34 -26.00
C PHE A 192 -20.35 -8.45 -24.98
N THR A 193 -21.62 -8.69 -24.65
CA THR A 193 -22.03 -9.76 -23.71
C THR A 193 -21.65 -11.16 -24.19
N TRP A 194 -21.56 -11.37 -25.51
CA TRP A 194 -21.15 -12.62 -26.15
C TRP A 194 -19.62 -12.87 -26.17
N LEU A 195 -18.79 -11.84 -25.94
CA LEU A 195 -17.33 -11.97 -25.81
C LEU A 195 -16.89 -12.33 -24.37
N ASN A 196 -17.82 -12.45 -23.42
CA ASN A 196 -17.58 -13.01 -22.09
C ASN A 196 -17.45 -14.56 -22.11
N TRP A 197 -16.96 -15.12 -23.22
CA TRP A 197 -16.91 -16.57 -23.43
C TRP A 197 -15.64 -17.18 -22.83
N HIS A 198 -15.51 -17.06 -21.52
CA HIS A 198 -14.75 -18.01 -20.72
C HIS A 198 -15.53 -18.30 -19.43
N GLY A 199 -16.27 -19.41 -19.49
CA GLY A 199 -16.45 -20.37 -18.39
C GLY A 199 -17.26 -19.96 -17.16
N ASP A 200 -17.06 -18.78 -16.59
CA ASP A 200 -17.63 -18.43 -15.30
C ASP A 200 -17.89 -16.93 -15.19
N MET A 201 -19.16 -16.52 -15.38
CA MET A 201 -19.61 -15.17 -14.98
C MET A 201 -19.38 -14.88 -13.49
N PHE A 202 -19.12 -15.92 -12.68
CA PHE A 202 -18.76 -15.80 -11.27
C PHE A 202 -17.34 -15.27 -11.00
N GLN A 203 -16.40 -15.43 -11.94
CA GLN A 203 -15.02 -14.94 -11.77
C GLN A 203 -14.82 -13.49 -12.24
N ALA A 204 -15.72 -12.95 -13.06
CA ALA A 204 -15.65 -11.55 -13.52
C ALA A 204 -15.81 -10.52 -12.37
N ASN A 205 -16.39 -10.96 -11.24
CA ASN A 205 -16.57 -10.16 -10.03
C ASN A 205 -15.45 -10.36 -8.99
N GLN A 206 -14.45 -11.21 -9.27
CA GLN A 206 -13.39 -11.50 -8.32
C GLN A 206 -12.13 -10.69 -8.64
N SER A 207 -11.50 -10.16 -7.60
CA SER A 207 -10.18 -9.55 -7.74
C SER A 207 -9.15 -10.65 -7.91
N ASN A 208 -8.43 -10.66 -9.02
CA ASN A 208 -7.32 -11.58 -9.24
C ASN A 208 -6.02 -10.89 -8.87
N SER A 209 -5.15 -11.53 -8.10
CA SER A 209 -3.80 -11.02 -7.84
C SER A 209 -2.74 -12.01 -8.29
N CYS A 210 -1.61 -11.47 -8.70
CA CYS A 210 -0.36 -12.19 -8.88
C CYS A 210 0.66 -11.59 -7.91
N PRO A 211 1.13 -12.33 -6.91
CA PRO A 211 0.79 -13.74 -6.58
C PRO A 211 -0.67 -13.93 -6.13
N GLU A 212 -1.18 -15.18 -6.20
CA GLU A 212 -2.59 -15.56 -5.96
C GLU A 212 -3.13 -15.04 -4.62
N LYS A 213 -2.29 -15.06 -3.57
CA LYS A 213 -2.56 -14.38 -2.30
C LYS A 213 -1.65 -13.17 -2.17
N SER A 214 -2.24 -11.99 -2.20
CA SER A 214 -1.49 -10.75 -1.96
C SER A 214 -0.93 -10.72 -0.54
N GLN A 215 0.38 -10.53 -0.43
CA GLN A 215 1.11 -10.32 0.82
C GLN A 215 1.41 -8.85 1.06
N PHE A 216 0.79 -7.93 0.30
CA PHE A 216 1.13 -6.51 0.34
C PHE A 216 1.08 -5.89 1.75
N LEU A 217 0.15 -6.35 2.59
CA LEU A 217 -0.01 -5.87 3.97
C LEU A 217 0.75 -6.69 5.03
N THR A 218 1.32 -7.84 4.66
CA THR A 218 1.90 -8.79 5.60
C THR A 218 3.35 -9.16 5.32
N PHE A 219 3.86 -8.84 4.14
CA PHE A 219 5.22 -9.19 3.69
C PHE A 219 6.30 -8.70 4.65
N GLN A 220 6.10 -7.55 5.28
CA GLN A 220 7.03 -7.00 6.26
C GLN A 220 7.27 -7.93 7.44
N TYR A 221 6.29 -8.74 7.85
CA TYR A 221 6.41 -9.63 8.99
C TYR A 221 7.25 -10.89 8.68
N GLU A 222 7.38 -11.26 7.41
CA GLU A 222 8.26 -12.36 7.00
C GLU A 222 9.74 -11.96 7.06
N VAL A 223 10.01 -10.67 6.95
CA VAL A 223 11.35 -10.08 6.82
C VAL A 223 11.83 -9.47 8.14
N LEU A 224 10.98 -8.65 8.77
CA LEU A 224 11.27 -7.93 10.01
C LEU A 224 10.58 -8.66 11.16
N ARG A 225 11.27 -9.56 11.85
CA ARG A 225 10.71 -10.31 12.98
C ARG A 225 10.71 -9.47 14.24
N VAL A 226 9.78 -9.73 15.16
CA VAL A 226 9.77 -9.08 16.46
C VAL A 226 10.99 -9.55 17.26
N LYS A 227 11.77 -8.60 17.77
CA LYS A 227 12.86 -8.88 18.71
C LYS A 227 12.27 -9.28 20.06
N LYS A 228 12.63 -10.47 20.54
CA LYS A 228 12.18 -10.99 21.85
C LYS A 228 12.92 -10.34 23.00
#